data_AF-A0A1M5NG63-F1
#
_entry.id   AF-A0A1M5NG63-F1
#
_cell.length_a   1.000
_cell.length_b   1.000
_cell.length_c   1.000
_cell.angle_alpha   90.00
_cell.angle_beta   90.00
_cell.angle_gamma   90.00
#
_symmetry.space_group_name_H-M   'P 1'
#
loop_
_entity.id
_entity.type
_entity.pdbx_description
1 polymer ?
#
loop_
_entity_poly.entity_id
_entity_poly.type
_entity_poly.pdbx_seq_one_letter_code
_entity_poly.pdbx_strand_id
1 'polypeptide(L)'
;MTRTHRYATTEEAQILKQIQQDTGMTTAQIAALVCTTPETVRRWRRGAMRARGPALGLLRVLGMNSDGGVGDALLIGQFNLAHPKAIDHPNVIEILSKVKRQQ
;
A
#
# COMPACT_ATOMS: atom_id res chain seq x y z
N MET A 1 18.25 -14.40 12.81
CA MET A 1 18.99 -13.29 12.17
C MET A 1 17.99 -12.33 11.53
N THR A 2 17.62 -11.26 12.22
CA THR A 2 16.68 -10.26 11.70
C THR A 2 17.44 -9.41 10.68
N ARG A 3 17.27 -9.74 9.40
CA ARG A 3 17.85 -9.00 8.28
C ARG A 3 17.22 -7.61 8.28
N THR A 4 17.91 -6.63 8.86
CA THR A 4 17.47 -5.23 8.89
C THR A 4 17.40 -4.74 7.45
N HIS A 5 16.23 -4.84 6.83
CA HIS A 5 16.01 -4.37 5.48
C HIS A 5 16.08 -2.84 5.49
N ARG A 6 17.30 -2.32 5.29
CA ARG A 6 17.60 -0.90 5.25
C ARG A 6 16.76 -0.25 4.14
N TYR A 7 15.92 0.68 4.55
CA TYR A 7 15.19 1.56 3.63
C TYR A 7 16.17 2.55 3.02
N ALA A 8 16.00 2.86 1.73
CA ALA A 8 16.69 3.96 1.09
C ALA A 8 16.23 5.32 1.64
N THR A 9 16.99 6.36 1.35
CA THR A 9 16.66 7.76 1.70
C THR A 9 15.72 8.42 0.68
N THR A 10 15.25 7.66 -0.31
CA THR A 10 14.29 8.15 -1.31
C THR A 10 12.93 8.41 -0.68
N GLU A 11 12.19 9.37 -1.23
CA GLU A 11 10.83 9.72 -0.81
C GLU A 11 9.93 8.47 -0.69
N GLU A 12 9.93 7.62 -1.71
CA GLU A 12 9.11 6.41 -1.73
C GLU A 12 9.49 5.42 -0.64
N ALA A 13 10.79 5.28 -0.35
CA ALA A 13 11.25 4.39 0.70
C ALA A 13 10.82 4.92 2.08
N GLN A 14 10.84 6.24 2.30
CA GLN A 14 10.36 6.83 3.55
C GLN A 14 8.84 6.68 3.70
N ILE A 15 8.08 6.95 2.64
CA ILE A 15 6.63 6.71 2.63
C ILE A 15 6.30 5.24 2.93
N LEU A 16 6.97 4.30 2.24
CA LEU A 16 6.75 2.87 2.47
C LEU A 16 7.11 2.44 3.89
N LYS A 17 8.17 3.02 4.46
CA LYS A 17 8.55 2.80 5.85
C LYS A 17 7.45 3.28 6.79
N GLN A 18 6.96 4.50 6.58
CA GLN A 18 5.89 5.10 7.38
C GLN A 18 4.62 4.25 7.32
N ILE A 19 4.17 3.88 6.11
CA ILE A 19 3.00 3.00 5.92
C ILE A 19 3.19 1.68 6.68
N GLN A 20 4.35 1.02 6.58
CA GLN A 20 4.59 -0.21 7.33
C GLN A 20 4.55 0.00 8.85
N GLN A 21 5.08 1.11 9.35
CA GLN A 21 5.10 1.42 10.78
C GLN A 21 3.71 1.72 11.32
N ASP A 22 2.90 2.47 10.57
CA ASP A 22 1.57 2.92 11.02
C ASP A 22 0.50 1.83 10.88
N THR A 23 0.62 0.96 9.88
CA THR A 23 -0.43 -0.04 9.56
C THR A 23 -0.04 -1.49 9.80
N GLY A 24 1.26 -1.78 9.92
CA GLY A 24 1.77 -3.15 9.87
C GLY A 24 1.65 -3.84 8.50
N MET A 25 1.28 -3.12 7.43
CA MET A 25 1.10 -3.72 6.10
C MET A 25 2.36 -4.41 5.59
N THR A 26 2.17 -5.63 5.07
CA THR A 26 3.20 -6.37 4.36
C THR A 26 3.46 -5.78 2.97
N THR A 27 4.61 -6.12 2.40
CA THR A 27 4.96 -5.71 1.03
C THR A 27 3.95 -6.18 -0.02
N ALA A 28 3.31 -7.33 0.19
CA ALA A 28 2.27 -7.84 -0.71
C ALA A 28 0.99 -7.00 -0.63
N GLN A 29 0.56 -6.61 0.58
CA GLN A 29 -0.59 -5.73 0.78
C GLN A 29 -0.39 -4.35 0.14
N ILE A 30 0.79 -3.77 0.32
CA ILE A 30 1.13 -2.48 -0.31
C ILE A 30 1.14 -2.62 -1.84
N ALA A 31 1.69 -3.72 -2.37
CA ALA A 31 1.72 -3.96 -3.80
C ALA A 31 0.31 -4.07 -4.41
N ALA A 32 -0.61 -4.77 -3.74
CA ALA A 32 -2.00 -4.87 -4.15
C ALA A 32 -2.74 -3.52 -4.08
N LEU A 33 -2.44 -2.71 -3.06
CA LEU A 33 -3.02 -1.37 -2.91
C LEU A 33 -2.61 -0.42 -4.05
N VAL A 34 -1.33 -0.43 -4.42
CA VAL A 34 -0.79 0.43 -5.49
C VAL A 34 -0.77 -0.25 -6.86
N CYS A 35 -1.49 -1.36 -7.02
CA CYS A 35 -1.68 -2.08 -8.28
C CYS A 35 -0.37 -2.42 -8.99
N THR A 36 0.60 -2.98 -8.24
CA THR A 36 1.93 -3.34 -8.75
C THR A 36 2.40 -4.68 -8.20
N THR A 37 3.64 -5.07 -8.48
CA THR A 37 4.22 -6.32 -7.99
C THR A 37 4.99 -6.12 -6.67
N PRO A 38 5.05 -7.13 -5.79
CA PRO A 38 5.84 -7.06 -4.56
C PRO A 38 7.32 -6.77 -4.82
N GLU A 39 7.88 -7.26 -5.93
CA GLU A 39 9.28 -6.98 -6.29
C GLU A 39 9.49 -5.51 -6.66
N THR A 40 8.53 -4.87 -7.33
CA THR A 40 8.59 -3.44 -7.62
C THR A 40 8.62 -2.62 -6.32
N VAL A 41 7.78 -2.96 -5.35
CA VAL A 41 7.79 -2.33 -4.01
C VAL A 41 9.13 -2.57 -3.29
N ARG A 42 9.72 -3.77 -3.37
CA ARG A 42 11.06 -4.05 -2.82
C ARG A 42 12.15 -3.22 -3.49
N ARG A 43 12.04 -2.95 -4.79
CA ARG A 43 12.99 -2.10 -5.53
C ARG A 43 12.84 -0.63 -5.12
N TRP A 44 11.62 -0.12 -4.92
CA TRP A 44 11.38 1.21 -4.36
C TRP A 44 11.96 1.35 -2.95
N ARG A 45 11.70 0.36 -2.08
CA ARG A 45 12.27 0.30 -0.73
C ARG A 45 13.79 0.40 -0.68
N ARG A 46 14.45 -0.27 -1.62
CA ARG A 46 15.92 -0.29 -1.76
C ARG A 46 16.47 0.92 -2.51
N GLY A 47 15.62 1.78 -3.06
CA GLY A 47 16.03 2.89 -3.93
C GLY A 47 16.58 2.44 -5.29
N ALA A 48 16.45 1.15 -5.63
CA ALA A 48 16.91 0.59 -6.91
C ALA A 48 16.02 1.03 -8.09
N MET A 49 14.80 1.50 -7.79
CA MET A 49 13.85 2.03 -8.75
C MET A 49 13.05 3.14 -8.08
N ARG A 50 12.66 4.17 -8.83
CA ARG A 50 11.73 5.21 -8.37
C ARG A 50 10.30 4.86 -8.75
N ALA A 51 9.33 5.22 -7.91
CA ALA A 51 7.93 5.17 -8.33
C ALA A 51 7.68 6.34 -9.29
N ARG A 52 6.78 6.15 -10.25
CA ARG A 52 6.44 7.18 -11.24
C ARG A 52 4.94 7.16 -11.52
N GLY A 53 4.43 8.27 -12.02
CA GLY A 53 3.04 8.40 -12.45
C GLY A 53 2.04 8.08 -11.33
N PRO A 54 0.95 7.35 -11.64
CA PRO A 54 -0.13 7.07 -10.67
C PRO A 54 0.34 6.39 -9.38
N ALA A 55 1.34 5.51 -9.44
CA ALA A 55 1.86 4.81 -8.26
C ALA A 55 2.52 5.76 -7.26
N LEU A 56 3.25 6.78 -7.74
CA LEU A 56 3.85 7.80 -6.86
C LEU A 56 2.77 8.68 -6.24
N GLY A 57 1.74 9.05 -7.01
CA GLY A 57 0.59 9.81 -6.51
C GLY A 57 -0.13 9.07 -5.39
N LEU A 58 -0.42 7.78 -5.59
CA LEU A 58 -1.03 6.92 -4.57
C LEU A 58 -0.15 6.81 -3.32
N LEU A 59 1.16 6.58 -3.48
CA LEU A 59 2.08 6.54 -2.33
C LEU A 59 2.06 7.84 -1.53
N ARG A 60 2.09 9.01 -2.19
CA ARG A 60 2.01 10.30 -1.51
C ARG A 60 0.70 10.47 -0.74
N VAL A 61 -0.44 10.15 -1.36
CA VAL A 61 -1.74 10.19 -0.67
C VAL A 61 -1.72 9.29 0.57
N LEU A 62 -1.17 8.08 0.45
CA LEU A 62 -1.04 7.15 1.59
C LEU A 62 -0.12 7.69 2.68
N GLY A 63 0.98 8.35 2.31
CA GLY A 63 1.93 8.96 3.25
C GLY A 63 1.45 10.27 3.88
N MET A 64 0.49 10.97 3.27
CA MET A 64 -0.07 12.24 3.79
C MET A 64 -1.24 12.03 4.76
N ASN A 65 -1.88 10.87 4.77
CA ASN A 65 -3.10 10.59 5.53
C ASN A 65 -2.87 10.08 6.98
N SER A 66 -1.77 10.51 7.60
CA SER A 66 -1.27 10.06 8.91
C SER A 66 -2.22 10.34 10.08
N ASP A 67 -3.24 11.20 9.91
CA ASP A 67 -4.21 11.56 10.96
C ASP A 67 -5.60 10.87 10.82
N GLY A 68 -5.80 9.95 9.86
CA GLY A 68 -7.06 9.20 9.81
C GLY A 68 -7.38 8.37 8.57
N GLY A 69 -6.59 8.46 7.48
CA GLY A 69 -6.90 7.77 6.22
C GLY A 69 -6.18 6.44 6.00
N VAL A 70 -5.20 6.09 6.83
CA VAL A 70 -4.39 4.87 6.62
C VAL A 70 -5.17 3.58 6.92
N GLY A 71 -6.19 3.64 7.79
CA GLY A 71 -7.09 2.51 8.07
C GLY A 71 -7.90 2.07 6.84
N ASP A 72 -8.41 3.02 6.06
CA ASP A 72 -9.15 2.72 4.82
C ASP A 72 -8.20 2.15 3.74
N ALA A 73 -6.94 2.57 3.70
CA ALA A 73 -5.93 1.99 2.81
C ALA A 73 -5.58 0.53 3.13
N LEU A 74 -5.53 0.17 4.42
CA LEU A 74 -5.36 -1.23 4.85
C LEU A 74 -6.52 -2.11 4.35
N LEU A 75 -7.75 -1.63 4.49
CA LEU A 75 -8.96 -2.31 4.02
C LEU A 75 -8.94 -2.50 2.50
N ILE A 76 -8.58 -1.47 1.73
CA ILE A 76 -8.44 -1.56 0.27
C ILE A 76 -7.34 -2.55 -0.11
N GLY A 77 -6.20 -2.54 0.58
CA GLY A 77 -5.10 -3.47 0.32
C GLY A 77 -5.46 -4.93 0.60
N GLN A 78 -6.18 -5.21 1.70
CA GLN A 78 -6.70 -6.54 2.01
C GLN A 78 -7.73 -6.99 0.98
N PHE A 79 -8.64 -6.10 0.59
CA PHE A 79 -9.65 -6.36 -0.41
C PHE A 79 -9.03 -6.69 -1.78
N ASN A 80 -8.07 -5.89 -2.26
CA ASN A 80 -7.38 -6.15 -3.53
C ASN A 80 -6.54 -7.45 -3.51
N LEU A 81 -6.02 -7.86 -2.35
CA LEU A 81 -5.35 -9.14 -2.19
C LEU A 81 -6.30 -10.33 -2.31
N ALA A 82 -7.46 -10.24 -1.67
CA ALA A 82 -8.51 -11.24 -1.79
C ALA A 82 -9.14 -11.25 -3.19
N HIS A 83 -9.11 -10.11 -3.87
CA HIS A 83 -9.74 -9.90 -5.17
C HIS A 83 -8.77 -9.21 -6.16
N PRO A 84 -7.75 -9.91 -6.67
CA PRO A 84 -6.69 -9.34 -7.52
C PRO A 84 -7.16 -8.77 -8.88
N LYS A 85 -8.45 -8.93 -9.22
CA LYS A 85 -9.10 -8.34 -10.41
C LYS A 85 -10.19 -7.31 -10.08
N ALA A 86 -10.27 -6.83 -8.83
CA ALA A 86 -11.42 -6.03 -8.38
C ALA A 86 -11.53 -4.62 -8.99
N ILE A 87 -10.47 -4.12 -9.65
CA ILE A 87 -10.51 -2.84 -10.37
C ILE A 87 -11.58 -2.84 -11.46
N ASP A 88 -11.99 -4.02 -11.95
CA ASP A 88 -13.07 -4.19 -12.92
C ASP A 88 -14.45 -4.50 -12.30
N HIS A 89 -14.59 -4.49 -10.97
CA HIS A 89 -15.86 -4.87 -10.35
C HIS A 89 -16.76 -3.63 -10.11
N PRO A 90 -17.91 -3.51 -10.78
CA PRO A 90 -18.75 -2.29 -10.77
C PRO A 90 -19.32 -1.90 -9.39
N ASN A 91 -19.15 -2.74 -8.36
CA ASN A 91 -19.74 -2.57 -7.03
C ASN A 91 -18.71 -2.53 -5.89
N VAL A 92 -17.45 -2.17 -6.20
CA VAL A 92 -16.34 -2.17 -5.21
C VAL A 92 -16.65 -1.35 -3.96
N ILE A 93 -17.32 -0.19 -4.12
CA ILE A 93 -17.68 0.69 -3.00
C ILE A 93 -18.71 0.03 -2.08
N GLU A 94 -19.65 -0.73 -2.63
CA GLU A 94 -20.67 -1.43 -1.84
C GLU A 94 -20.06 -2.56 -1.00
N ILE A 95 -19.06 -3.27 -1.54
CA ILE A 95 -18.39 -4.35 -0.81
C ILE A 95 -17.51 -3.81 0.32
N LEU A 96 -16.76 -2.73 0.06
CA LEU A 96 -15.96 -2.06 1.09
C LEU A 96 -16.84 -1.55 2.25
N SER A 97 -18.05 -1.07 1.96
CA SER A 97 -19.02 -0.63 2.99
C SER A 97 -19.56 -1.75 3.89
N LYS A 98 -19.47 -3.02 3.47
CA LYS A 98 -19.91 -4.20 4.25
C LYS A 98 -18.80 -4.70 5.18
N VAL A 99 -17.54 -4.60 4.76
CA VAL A 99 -16.38 -4.94 5.60
C VAL A 99 -16.30 -4.04 6.83
N LYS A 100 -16.66 -2.76 6.71
CA LYS A 100 -16.67 -1.77 7.80
C LYS A 100 -17.73 -2.02 8.89
N ARG A 101 -18.70 -2.92 8.65
CA ARG A 101 -19.80 -3.22 9.59
C ARG A 101 -19.61 -4.50 10.42
N GLN A 102 -18.49 -5.21 10.23
CA GLN A 102 -18.19 -6.46 10.95
C GLN A 102 -17.06 -6.31 11.99
N GLN A 103 -16.61 -5.08 12.24
CA GLN A 103 -15.77 -4.70 13.39
C GLN A 103 -16.60 -3.85 14.35
#